data_AF-A0A5M4AAI6-F1
#
_entry.id   AF-A0A5M4AAI6-F1
#
_cell.length_a   1.000
_cell.length_b   1.000
_cell.length_c   1.000
_cell.angle_alpha   90.00
_cell.angle_beta   90.00
_cell.angle_gamma   90.00
#
_symmetry.space_group_name_H-M   'P 1'
#
loop_
_entity.id
_entity.type
_entity.pdbx_description
1 polymer ?
#
loop_
_entity_poly.entity_id
_entity_poly.type
_entity_poly.pdbx_seq_one_letter_code
_entity_poly.pdbx_strand_id
1 'polypeptide(L)'
;MKRTTLKILLPLFLLSMIWAGCDKNNEPEKLPLNHAKGTIIDVTTQCYGEVVLIEVDNPQGIGTAGTFNTLEEDTKPLTYQNAIGVPYFSKIGIPDSVPQTIGTKLYFTYRELTEEERQDPYLFSPNPPAPCYTLVGPPSAKRYIITKIISYQ
;
A
#
# COMPACT_ATOMS: atom_id res chain seq x y z
N MET A 1 -4.67 -47.59 59.46
CA MET A 1 -3.54 -46.79 58.93
C MET A 1 -3.66 -46.76 57.41
N LYS A 2 -3.68 -45.56 56.79
CA LYS A 2 -3.65 -45.23 55.33
C LYS A 2 -4.88 -45.70 54.49
N ARG A 3 -5.90 -44.88 54.20
CA ARG A 3 -6.05 -43.70 53.29
C ARG A 3 -5.84 -44.01 51.78
N THR A 4 -6.92 -43.77 51.01
CA THR A 4 -6.98 -43.22 49.61
C THR A 4 -6.48 -44.12 48.48
N THR A 5 -7.07 -44.22 47.28
CA THR A 5 -7.77 -43.26 46.40
C THR A 5 -8.58 -44.08 45.37
N LEU A 6 -9.89 -43.95 45.21
CA LEU A 6 -10.66 -42.90 44.50
C LEU A 6 -10.26 -42.68 43.02
N LYS A 7 -11.07 -43.27 42.13
CA LYS A 7 -11.51 -42.80 40.80
C LYS A 7 -10.45 -42.14 39.89
N ILE A 8 -9.79 -42.95 39.06
CA ILE A 8 -9.12 -42.50 37.84
C ILE A 8 -10.16 -42.52 36.71
N LEU A 9 -11.13 -41.63 36.82
CA LEU A 9 -12.04 -41.23 35.75
C LEU A 9 -12.24 -39.74 36.02
N LEU A 10 -11.98 -38.90 35.02
CA LEU A 10 -12.21 -37.44 35.03
C LEU A 10 -11.06 -36.51 35.52
N PRO A 11 -9.88 -36.50 34.84
CA PRO A 11 -9.36 -35.17 34.52
C PRO A 11 -8.74 -35.00 33.13
N LEU A 12 -8.90 -35.97 32.20
CA LEU A 12 -8.36 -35.82 30.85
C LEU A 12 -9.27 -35.01 29.89
N PHE A 13 -10.47 -34.64 30.31
CA PHE A 13 -11.44 -33.90 29.47
C PHE A 13 -11.46 -32.39 29.73
N LEU A 14 -10.65 -31.88 30.66
CA LEU A 14 -10.60 -30.44 30.99
C LEU A 14 -9.44 -29.69 30.31
N LEU A 15 -8.61 -30.37 29.51
CA LEU A 15 -7.45 -29.76 28.85
C LEU A 15 -7.65 -29.41 27.36
N SER A 16 -8.87 -29.49 26.84
CA SER A 16 -9.15 -29.17 25.42
C SER A 16 -9.81 -27.80 25.19
N MET A 17 -9.93 -26.95 26.23
CA MET A 17 -10.65 -25.66 26.13
C MET A 17 -9.73 -24.43 26.17
N ILE A 18 -8.41 -24.59 26.05
CA ILE A 18 -7.46 -23.46 26.07
C ILE A 18 -6.69 -23.41 24.74
N TRP A 19 -7.38 -23.14 23.63
CA TRP A 19 -6.81 -22.41 22.47
C TRP A 19 -7.84 -22.24 21.34
N ALA A 20 -8.91 -21.52 21.66
CA ALA A 20 -9.62 -20.75 20.65
C ALA A 20 -9.88 -19.36 21.24
N GLY A 21 -8.82 -18.74 21.77
CA GLY A 21 -8.79 -17.29 21.86
C GLY A 21 -8.68 -16.79 20.43
N CYS A 22 -9.81 -16.54 19.78
CA CYS A 22 -9.84 -15.65 18.62
C CYS A 22 -9.20 -14.34 19.06
N ASP A 23 -7.93 -14.16 18.76
CA ASP A 23 -7.28 -12.86 18.79
C ASP A 23 -8.01 -12.00 17.77
N LYS A 24 -9.04 -11.27 18.23
CA LYS A 24 -9.66 -10.16 17.51
C LYS A 24 -8.65 -9.10 17.05
N ASN A 25 -7.40 -9.21 17.49
CA ASN A 25 -6.32 -8.28 17.22
C ASN A 25 -5.42 -8.70 16.05
N ASN A 26 -5.60 -9.90 15.48
CA ASN A 26 -4.80 -10.40 14.35
C ASN A 26 -5.57 -10.44 13.02
N GLU A 27 -6.86 -10.09 13.02
CA GLU A 27 -7.58 -9.89 11.77
C GLU A 27 -7.20 -8.51 11.20
N PRO A 28 -6.77 -8.44 9.92
CA PRO A 28 -6.49 -7.15 9.29
C PRO A 28 -7.72 -6.27 9.38
N GLU A 29 -7.53 -5.02 9.83
CA GLU A 29 -8.60 -4.04 9.97
C GLU A 29 -9.44 -4.00 8.70
N LYS A 30 -10.74 -4.31 8.81
CA LYS A 30 -11.61 -4.29 7.65
C LYS A 30 -11.93 -2.85 7.27
N LEU A 31 -11.26 -2.35 6.25
CA LEU A 31 -11.57 -1.04 5.68
C LEU A 31 -12.85 -1.10 4.83
N PRO A 32 -13.59 0.02 4.70
CA PRO A 32 -14.69 0.09 3.75
C PRO A 32 -14.20 -0.14 2.31
N LEU A 33 -15.11 -0.46 1.40
CA LEU A 33 -14.77 -0.64 -0.01
C LEU A 33 -14.04 0.61 -0.54
N ASN A 34 -13.02 0.41 -1.38
CA ASN A 34 -12.23 1.48 -2.00
C ASN A 34 -11.49 2.39 -1.01
N HIS A 35 -11.27 1.92 0.21
CA HIS A 35 -10.40 2.57 1.19
C HIS A 35 -9.09 1.80 1.32
N ALA A 36 -7.99 2.53 1.47
CA ALA A 36 -6.68 1.95 1.66
C ALA A 36 -5.84 2.77 2.63
N LYS A 37 -4.95 2.08 3.34
CA LYS A 37 -3.85 2.65 4.10
C LYS A 37 -2.54 2.26 3.43
N GLY A 38 -1.61 3.18 3.32
CA GLY A 38 -0.31 2.91 2.72
C GLY A 38 0.70 4.01 2.98
N THR A 39 1.94 3.76 2.57
CA THR A 39 3.07 4.67 2.75
C THR A 39 3.62 5.09 1.39
N ILE A 40 3.89 6.39 1.21
CA ILE A 40 4.61 6.87 0.02
C ILE A 40 6.03 6.31 0.07
N ILE A 41 6.38 5.46 -0.90
CA ILE A 41 7.72 4.85 -0.99
C ILE A 41 8.61 5.53 -2.01
N ASP A 42 8.01 6.21 -3.00
CA ASP A 42 8.74 7.07 -3.92
C ASP A 42 7.83 8.12 -4.57
N VAL A 43 8.43 9.19 -5.08
CA VAL A 43 7.78 10.24 -5.85
C VAL A 43 8.61 10.47 -7.11
N THR A 44 8.18 9.89 -8.23
CA THR A 44 8.93 9.98 -9.48
C THR A 44 8.69 11.32 -10.16
N THR A 45 9.73 11.85 -10.79
CA THR A 45 9.66 13.07 -11.63
C THR A 45 10.28 12.80 -12.99
N GLN A 46 10.28 13.83 -13.84
CA GLN A 46 11.01 13.85 -15.10
C GLN A 46 10.57 12.68 -16.00
N CYS A 47 11.51 11.93 -16.55
CA CYS A 47 11.24 10.97 -17.60
C CYS A 47 10.54 9.69 -17.13
N TYR A 48 10.46 9.43 -15.83
CA TYR A 48 9.61 8.37 -15.27
C TYR A 48 8.13 8.74 -15.17
N GLY A 49 7.79 10.00 -15.42
CA GLY A 49 6.46 10.52 -15.14
C GLY A 49 6.35 11.12 -13.75
N GLU A 50 5.27 11.87 -13.53
CA GLU A 50 4.88 12.45 -12.25
C GLU A 50 3.95 11.48 -11.52
N VAL A 51 4.55 10.52 -10.82
CA VAL A 51 3.84 9.42 -10.13
C VAL A 51 4.22 9.39 -8.66
N VAL A 52 3.22 9.28 -7.80
CA VAL A 52 3.39 8.96 -6.38
C VAL A 52 3.23 7.45 -6.22
N LEU A 53 4.28 6.78 -5.78
CA LEU A 53 4.26 5.35 -5.50
C LEU A 53 3.90 5.12 -4.04
N ILE A 54 2.85 4.34 -3.81
CA ILE A 54 2.32 4.06 -2.46
C ILE A 54 2.34 2.56 -2.23
N GLU A 55 3.12 2.08 -1.26
CA GLU A 55 3.01 0.71 -0.78
C GLU A 55 1.81 0.60 0.14
N VAL A 56 0.84 -0.23 -0.26
CA VAL A 56 -0.43 -0.37 0.44
C VAL A 56 -0.27 -1.40 1.56
N ASP A 57 -0.49 -0.97 2.80
CA ASP A 57 -0.47 -1.83 3.98
C ASP A 57 -1.78 -2.63 4.09
N ASN A 58 -2.91 -2.00 3.73
CA ASN A 58 -4.25 -2.58 3.86
C ASN A 58 -5.23 -1.89 2.89
N PRO A 59 -6.03 -2.62 2.08
CA PRO A 59 -6.00 -4.07 1.90
C PRO A 59 -4.76 -4.54 1.15
N GLN A 60 -4.31 -5.75 1.48
CA GLN A 60 -3.32 -6.44 0.67
C GLN A 60 -3.92 -6.82 -0.69
N GLY A 61 -3.13 -6.70 -1.77
CA GLY A 61 -3.46 -7.25 -3.08
C GLY A 61 -4.11 -6.29 -4.09
N ILE A 62 -4.23 -5.01 -3.77
CA ILE A 62 -4.64 -3.99 -4.78
C ILE A 62 -3.45 -3.47 -5.59
N GLY A 63 -2.26 -3.54 -5.01
CA GLY A 63 -1.00 -3.18 -5.67
C GLY A 63 -0.34 -4.37 -6.35
N THR A 64 0.83 -4.11 -6.92
CA THR A 64 1.65 -5.12 -7.58
C THR A 64 3.03 -5.12 -6.93
N ALA A 65 3.66 -6.29 -6.84
CA ALA A 65 5.07 -6.40 -6.48
C ALA A 65 5.96 -5.93 -7.64
N GLY A 66 7.10 -5.34 -7.34
CA GLY A 66 8.02 -4.88 -8.36
C GLY A 66 9.32 -4.32 -7.80
N THR A 67 10.24 -4.05 -8.72
CA THR A 67 11.52 -3.43 -8.44
C THR A 67 11.84 -2.45 -9.56
N PHE A 68 12.38 -1.28 -9.23
CA PHE A 68 12.94 -0.38 -10.23
C PHE A 68 14.13 0.42 -9.68
N ASN A 69 14.95 0.95 -10.59
CA ASN A 69 16.07 1.81 -10.21
C ASN A 69 15.58 3.26 -10.16
N THR A 70 15.73 3.89 -9.00
CA THR A 70 15.52 5.33 -8.85
C THR A 70 16.60 6.09 -9.66
N LEU A 71 16.36 7.37 -9.99
CA LEU A 71 17.33 8.17 -10.76
C LEU A 71 18.56 8.58 -9.94
N GLU A 72 18.60 8.29 -8.65
CA GLU A 72 19.71 8.61 -7.77
C GLU A 72 20.83 7.58 -7.96
N GLU A 73 21.95 8.03 -8.57
CA GLU A 73 23.04 7.21 -9.14
C GLU A 73 23.70 6.19 -8.18
N ASP A 74 23.48 6.30 -6.87
CA ASP A 74 24.07 5.43 -5.84
C ASP A 74 23.05 4.63 -5.02
N THR A 75 21.78 4.60 -5.45
CA THR A 75 20.70 3.99 -4.65
C THR A 75 20.47 2.55 -5.06
N LYS A 76 20.29 1.68 -4.05
CA LYS A 76 19.80 0.32 -4.31
C LYS A 76 18.42 0.40 -4.99
N PRO A 77 18.12 -0.56 -5.90
CA PRO A 77 16.80 -0.62 -6.52
C PRO A 77 15.69 -0.66 -5.46
N LEU A 78 14.67 0.17 -5.61
CA LEU A 78 13.50 0.14 -4.73
C LEU A 78 12.69 -1.11 -5.04
N THR A 79 12.46 -1.95 -4.04
CA THR A 79 11.63 -3.17 -4.16
C THR A 79 10.42 -3.06 -3.25
N TYR A 80 9.25 -3.39 -3.77
CA TYR A 80 7.97 -3.32 -3.07
C TYR A 80 7.12 -4.55 -3.37
N GLN A 81 6.20 -4.89 -2.48
CA GLN A 81 5.36 -6.10 -2.61
C GLN A 81 3.91 -5.78 -2.97
N ASN A 82 3.42 -4.59 -2.66
CA ASN A 82 2.02 -4.22 -2.86
C ASN A 82 1.87 -2.72 -3.19
N ALA A 83 2.60 -2.23 -4.20
CA ALA A 83 2.55 -0.82 -4.55
C ALA A 83 1.53 -0.49 -5.64
N ILE A 84 0.91 0.68 -5.48
CA ILE A 84 0.12 1.35 -6.52
C ILE A 84 0.85 2.62 -6.96
N GLY A 85 0.62 3.02 -8.22
CA GLY A 85 1.06 4.30 -8.74
C GLY A 85 -0.15 5.22 -8.91
N VAL A 86 -0.07 6.44 -8.39
CA VAL A 86 -1.11 7.45 -8.56
C VAL A 86 -0.52 8.74 -9.13
N PRO A 87 -1.28 9.58 -9.85
CA PRO A 87 -0.78 10.86 -10.30
C PRO A 87 -0.33 11.73 -9.13
N TYR A 88 0.51 12.72 -9.42
CA TYR A 88 0.76 13.80 -8.48
C TYR A 88 -0.53 14.39 -7.93
N PHE A 89 -0.53 14.69 -6.63
CA PHE A 89 -1.69 15.16 -5.88
C PHE A 89 -2.31 16.42 -6.50
N SER A 90 -1.47 17.34 -6.99
CA SER A 90 -1.92 18.56 -7.68
C SER A 90 -2.72 18.28 -8.97
N LYS A 91 -2.44 17.18 -9.69
CA LYS A 91 -3.15 16.82 -10.92
C LYS A 91 -4.54 16.27 -10.68
N ILE A 92 -4.76 15.72 -9.50
CA ILE A 92 -6.03 15.10 -9.09
C ILE A 92 -6.77 15.92 -8.04
N GLY A 93 -6.35 17.17 -7.83
CA GLY A 93 -7.02 18.13 -6.96
C GLY A 93 -6.88 17.85 -5.46
N ILE A 94 -5.88 17.06 -5.05
CA ILE A 94 -5.53 16.91 -3.64
C ILE A 94 -4.75 18.16 -3.20
N PRO A 95 -5.14 18.82 -2.09
CA PRO A 95 -4.51 20.06 -1.65
C PRO A 95 -3.02 19.92 -1.33
N ASP A 96 -2.23 20.95 -1.62
CA ASP A 96 -0.78 21.01 -1.33
C ASP A 96 -0.44 20.93 0.17
N SER A 97 -1.43 21.10 1.05
CA SER A 97 -1.27 20.88 2.49
C SER A 97 -1.12 19.41 2.86
N VAL A 98 -1.51 18.48 1.97
CA VAL A 98 -1.21 17.05 2.14
C VAL A 98 0.23 16.80 1.71
N PRO A 99 1.10 16.26 2.59
CA PRO A 99 2.48 15.98 2.23
C PRO A 99 2.57 14.93 1.12
N GLN A 100 3.32 15.26 0.07
CA GLN A 100 3.70 14.33 -1.01
C GLN A 100 5.19 14.01 -0.90
N THR A 101 5.57 13.38 0.21
CA THR A 101 6.97 13.07 0.56
C THR A 101 7.13 11.60 0.92
N ILE A 102 8.31 11.04 0.64
CA ILE A 102 8.63 9.64 0.99
C ILE A 102 8.50 9.44 2.51
N GLY A 103 7.89 8.32 2.91
CA GLY A 103 7.63 7.96 4.30
C GLY A 103 6.29 8.46 4.85
N THR A 104 5.59 9.35 4.13
CA THR A 104 4.26 9.81 4.53
C THR A 104 3.27 8.65 4.52
N LYS A 105 2.60 8.44 5.65
CA LYS A 105 1.52 7.45 5.78
C LYS A 105 0.21 8.09 5.44
N LEU A 106 -0.61 7.41 4.66
CA LEU A 106 -1.88 7.90 4.14
C LEU A 106 -3.00 6.94 4.49
N TYR A 107 -4.16 7.49 4.83
CA TYR A 107 -5.45 6.80 4.76
C TYR A 107 -6.30 7.51 3.71
N PHE A 108 -6.76 6.79 2.69
CA PHE A 108 -7.33 7.40 1.50
C PHE A 108 -8.42 6.53 0.85
N THR A 109 -9.24 7.17 0.02
CA THR A 109 -10.13 6.49 -0.92
C THR A 109 -9.55 6.51 -2.32
N TYR A 110 -9.82 5.47 -3.10
CA TYR A 110 -9.28 5.32 -4.44
C TYR A 110 -10.30 4.77 -5.44
N ARG A 111 -9.99 4.84 -6.72
CA ARG A 111 -10.73 4.16 -7.81
C ARG A 111 -9.80 3.82 -8.97
N GLU A 112 -10.24 2.89 -9.80
CA GLU A 112 -9.56 2.62 -11.07
C GLU A 112 -9.66 3.83 -12.01
N LEU A 113 -8.69 3.94 -12.92
CA LEU A 113 -8.73 4.92 -14.00
C LEU A 113 -9.91 4.62 -14.92
N THR A 114 -10.58 5.67 -15.41
CA THR A 114 -11.51 5.55 -16.53
C THR A 114 -10.73 5.32 -17.84
N GLU A 115 -11.44 4.99 -18.92
CA GLU A 115 -10.79 4.78 -20.21
C GLU A 115 -10.18 6.08 -20.76
N GLU A 116 -10.86 7.20 -20.55
CA GLU A 116 -10.38 8.53 -20.94
C GLU A 116 -9.08 8.89 -20.20
N GLU A 117 -9.01 8.60 -18.90
CA GLU A 117 -7.81 8.85 -18.07
C GLU A 117 -6.64 7.94 -18.42
N ARG A 118 -6.90 6.71 -18.87
CA ARG A 118 -5.83 5.82 -19.38
C ARG A 118 -5.21 6.34 -20.65
N GLN A 119 -5.99 7.07 -21.45
CA GLN A 119 -5.56 7.65 -22.72
C GLN A 119 -5.05 9.09 -22.56
N ASP A 120 -5.20 9.71 -21.39
CA ASP A 120 -4.70 11.06 -21.12
C ASP A 120 -3.15 11.07 -21.07
N PRO A 121 -2.49 11.75 -22.04
CA PRO A 121 -1.04 11.79 -22.08
C PRO A 121 -0.42 12.64 -20.96
N TYR A 122 -1.19 13.47 -20.25
CA TYR A 122 -0.68 14.41 -19.25
C TYR A 122 -0.86 13.93 -17.81
N LEU A 123 -1.80 13.00 -17.56
CA LEU A 123 -2.16 12.59 -16.21
C LEU A 123 -0.96 12.06 -15.40
N PHE A 124 -0.07 11.31 -16.04
CA PHE A 124 1.15 10.78 -15.41
C PHE A 124 2.45 11.37 -15.99
N SER A 125 2.38 12.28 -16.96
CA SER A 125 3.58 12.82 -17.62
C SER A 125 3.96 14.18 -17.05
N PRO A 126 5.25 14.52 -16.93
CA PRO A 126 5.65 15.89 -16.63
C PRO A 126 5.15 16.85 -17.71
N ASN A 127 4.94 18.11 -17.34
CA ASN A 127 4.61 19.17 -18.27
C ASN A 127 5.65 20.31 -18.18
N PRO A 128 6.49 20.53 -19.21
CA PRO A 128 6.51 19.82 -20.49
C PRO A 128 7.06 18.38 -20.38
N PRO A 129 6.74 17.50 -21.36
CA PRO A 129 7.29 16.14 -21.40
C PRO A 129 8.82 16.14 -21.37
N ALA A 130 9.42 15.25 -20.56
CA ALA A 130 10.87 15.12 -20.43
C ALA A 130 11.37 13.81 -21.09
N PRO A 131 12.37 13.86 -22.00
CA PRO A 131 12.94 12.64 -22.59
C PRO A 131 13.71 11.81 -21.56
N CYS A 132 13.58 10.48 -21.63
CA CYS A 132 14.40 9.55 -20.84
C CYS A 132 15.58 9.07 -21.69
N TYR A 133 16.79 9.49 -21.34
CA TYR A 133 18.02 9.00 -21.97
C TYR A 133 18.58 7.76 -21.26
N THR A 134 18.00 7.38 -20.12
CA THR A 134 18.33 6.16 -19.37
C THR A 134 17.53 4.98 -19.94
N LEU A 135 18.12 3.78 -19.97
CA LEU A 135 17.44 2.53 -20.35
C LEU A 135 16.49 2.01 -19.24
N VAL A 136 16.19 2.82 -18.24
CA VAL A 136 15.42 2.41 -17.08
C VAL A 136 13.96 2.78 -17.32
N GLY A 137 13.06 1.81 -17.15
CA GLY A 137 11.62 2.02 -17.25
C GLY A 137 11.03 2.57 -15.94
N PRO A 138 9.87 3.23 -15.99
CA PRO A 138 9.14 3.62 -14.80
C PRO A 138 8.72 2.39 -13.97
N PRO A 139 8.40 2.57 -12.67
CA PRO A 139 7.90 1.49 -11.82
C PRO A 139 6.67 0.79 -12.41
N SER A 140 6.65 -0.54 -12.34
CA SER A 140 5.57 -1.41 -12.83
C SER A 140 4.37 -1.49 -11.86
N ALA A 141 4.00 -0.38 -11.24
CA ALA A 141 2.90 -0.32 -10.28
C ALA A 141 1.53 -0.24 -10.97
N LYS A 142 0.51 -0.90 -10.40
CA LYS A 142 -0.87 -0.77 -10.88
C LYS A 142 -1.35 0.67 -10.66
N ARG A 143 -1.94 1.27 -11.69
CA ARG A 143 -2.35 2.68 -11.65
C ARG A 143 -3.74 2.85 -11.07
N TYR A 144 -3.89 3.83 -10.19
CA TYR A 144 -5.16 4.22 -9.56
C TYR A 144 -5.28 5.74 -9.45
N ILE A 145 -6.47 6.23 -9.13
CA ILE A 145 -6.72 7.62 -8.73
C ILE A 145 -7.09 7.64 -7.25
N ILE A 146 -6.37 8.43 -6.45
CA ILE A 146 -6.84 8.81 -5.11
C ILE A 146 -7.95 9.83 -5.29
N THR A 147 -9.10 9.57 -4.69
CA THR A 147 -10.24 10.49 -4.74
C THR A 147 -10.31 11.40 -3.51
N LYS A 148 -9.75 10.95 -2.38
CA LYS A 148 -9.71 11.73 -1.14
C LYS A 148 -8.64 11.18 -0.19
N ILE A 149 -7.91 12.09 0.45
CA ILE A 149 -7.09 11.79 1.62
C ILE A 149 -7.93 12.01 2.88
N ILE A 150 -8.07 10.97 3.69
CA ILE A 150 -8.85 10.99 4.93
C ILE A 150 -7.98 11.45 6.10
N SER A 151 -6.75 10.95 6.18
CA SER A 151 -5.74 11.40 7.15
C SER A 151 -4.33 11.07 6.67
N TYR A 152 -3.32 11.75 7.23
CA TYR A 152 -1.91 11.51 6.94
C TYR A 152 -1.03 11.71 8.18
N GLN A 153 0.15 11.09 8.19
CA GLN A 153 1.18 11.20 9.23
C GLN A 153 2.58 11.25 8.60
#